data_AF-A0A5R9EM17-F1
#
_entry.id   AF-A0A5R9EM17-F1
#
_cell.length_a   1.000
_cell.length_b   1.000
_cell.length_c   1.000
_cell.angle_alpha   90.00
_cell.angle_beta   90.00
_cell.angle_gamma   90.00
#
_symmetry.space_group_name_H-M   'P 1'
#
loop_
_entity.id
_entity.type
_entity.pdbx_description
1 polymer ?
#
loop_
_entity_poly.entity_id
_entity_poly.type
_entity_poly.pdbx_seq_one_letter_code
_entity_poly.pdbx_strand_id
1 'polypeptide(L)'
;MYNKFQFLVASDYYIVYFTPDNLLFLSVTTLGDLSGEYAIIPTEDIEFFKAKKGLIQYKITIKFYGEQKSMILKCNKAILNMKWQKENLNHLLETNWNGFVK
;
A
#
# COMPACT_ATOMS: atom_id res chain seq x y z
N MET A 1 -20.25 -6.92 -4.88
CA MET A 1 -18.77 -6.98 -4.95
C MET A 1 -18.28 -5.64 -4.41
N TYR A 2 -17.54 -5.66 -3.30
CA TYR A 2 -17.33 -4.48 -2.44
C TYR A 2 -16.69 -3.31 -3.20
N ASN A 3 -17.34 -2.15 -3.11
CA ASN A 3 -17.02 -0.91 -3.82
C ASN A 3 -15.85 -0.12 -3.20
N LYS A 4 -15.31 -0.60 -2.07
CA LYS A 4 -14.34 0.11 -1.21
C LYS A 4 -12.97 0.34 -1.88
N PHE A 5 -12.69 -0.34 -3.00
CA PHE A 5 -11.40 -0.33 -3.67
C PHE A 5 -11.45 0.05 -5.16
N GLN A 6 -12.61 0.41 -5.71
CA GLN A 6 -12.73 0.75 -7.14
C GLN A 6 -11.79 1.89 -7.56
N PHE A 7 -11.58 2.88 -6.69
CA PHE A 7 -10.69 4.00 -6.97
C PHE A 7 -9.20 3.59 -7.02
N LEU A 8 -8.77 2.56 -6.26
CA LEU A 8 -7.40 2.02 -6.32
C LEU A 8 -7.09 1.37 -7.66
N VAL A 9 -8.12 0.90 -8.36
CA VAL A 9 -7.98 0.32 -9.70
C VAL A 9 -7.88 1.43 -10.76
N ALA A 10 -8.33 2.65 -10.47
CA ALA A 10 -8.33 3.77 -11.39
C ALA A 10 -7.09 4.68 -11.29
N SER A 11 -6.33 4.63 -10.20
CA SER A 11 -5.14 5.49 -9.98
C SER A 11 -3.83 4.74 -10.21
N ASP A 12 -3.04 5.17 -11.19
CA ASP A 12 -1.73 4.58 -11.50
C ASP A 12 -0.66 4.89 -10.45
N TYR A 13 -0.86 5.96 -9.67
CA TYR A 13 0.09 6.43 -8.66
C TYR A 13 -0.62 6.68 -7.33
N TYR A 14 -0.01 6.19 -6.25
CA TYR A 14 -0.53 6.37 -4.90
C TYR A 14 0.58 6.34 -3.86
N ILE A 15 0.38 7.08 -2.79
CA ILE A 15 1.12 6.94 -1.54
C ILE A 15 0.32 6.00 -0.64
N VAL A 16 0.98 4.95 -0.15
CA VAL A 16 0.43 4.09 0.89
C VAL A 16 1.01 4.55 2.22
N TYR A 17 0.15 4.96 3.14
CA TYR A 17 0.54 5.43 4.45
C TYR A 17 -0.06 4.55 5.54
N PHE A 18 0.77 4.15 6.50
CA PHE A 18 0.40 3.24 7.57
C PHE A 18 0.26 4.03 8.87
N THR A 19 -0.91 3.93 9.50
CA THR A 19 -1.17 4.42 10.87
C THR A 19 -1.48 3.23 11.76
N PRO A 20 -1.53 3.39 13.10
CA PRO A 20 -1.91 2.30 14.01
C PRO A 20 -3.26 1.66 13.64
N ASP A 21 -4.26 2.50 13.33
CA ASP A 21 -5.64 2.04 13.16
C ASP A 21 -6.09 1.95 11.71
N ASN A 22 -5.34 2.55 10.78
CA ASN A 22 -5.73 2.64 9.37
C ASN A 22 -4.57 2.47 8.39
N LEU A 23 -4.90 1.88 7.25
CA LEU A 23 -4.14 1.96 6.01
C LEU A 23 -4.76 3.02 5.10
N LEU A 24 -3.99 4.03 4.75
CA LEU A 24 -4.42 5.09 3.85
C LEU A 24 -3.80 4.91 2.48
N PHE A 25 -4.63 5.11 1.46
CA PHE A 25 -4.19 5.25 0.08
C PHE A 25 -4.52 6.66 -0.37
N LEU A 26 -3.49 7.42 -0.70
CA LEU A 26 -3.62 8.78 -1.22
C LEU A 26 -3.26 8.74 -2.70
N SER A 27 -4.19 9.09 -3.57
CA SER A 27 -3.91 9.19 -5.01
C SER A 27 -3.02 10.40 -5.27
N VAL A 28 -2.05 10.22 -6.17
CA VAL A 28 -1.17 11.30 -6.61
C VAL A 28 -1.23 11.44 -8.12
N THR A 29 -1.06 12.68 -8.59
CA THR A 29 -0.92 12.97 -10.01
C THR A 29 0.42 12.47 -10.52
N THR A 30 0.61 12.48 -11.84
CA THR A 30 1.89 12.17 -12.48
C THR A 30 3.02 13.11 -12.05
N LEU A 31 2.69 14.30 -11.56
CA LEU A 31 3.64 15.29 -11.05
C LEU A 31 3.93 15.11 -9.55
N GLY A 32 3.24 14.19 -8.88
CA GLY A 32 3.42 13.89 -7.46
C GLY A 32 2.56 14.72 -6.51
N ASP A 33 1.67 15.56 -7.04
CA ASP A 33 0.70 16.30 -6.22
C ASP A 33 -0.43 15.39 -5.74
N LEU A 34 -0.99 15.66 -4.56
CA LEU A 34 -2.19 14.96 -4.10
C LEU A 34 -3.37 15.29 -5.02
N SER A 35 -4.05 14.28 -5.54
CA SER A 35 -5.22 14.48 -6.40
C SER A 35 -6.49 14.82 -5.63
N GLY A 36 -6.48 14.63 -4.31
CA GLY A 36 -7.66 14.77 -3.44
C GLY A 36 -8.44 13.47 -3.25
N GLU A 37 -8.21 12.46 -4.10
CA GLU A 37 -8.82 11.14 -3.97
C GLU A 37 -8.06 10.27 -2.96
N TYR A 38 -8.79 9.62 -2.05
CA TYR A 38 -8.20 8.75 -1.04
C TYR A 38 -9.14 7.63 -0.63
N ALA A 39 -8.58 6.59 0.00
CA ALA A 39 -9.36 5.80 0.94
C ALA A 39 -8.61 5.46 2.20
N ILE A 40 -9.43 5.15 3.20
CA ILE A 40 -9.04 4.77 4.53
C ILE A 40 -9.59 3.37 4.75
N ILE A 41 -8.70 2.46 5.14
CA ILE A 41 -9.04 1.08 5.42
C ILE A 41 -8.67 0.79 6.87
N PRO A 42 -9.65 0.50 7.72
CA PRO A 42 -9.40 0.04 9.08
C PRO A 42 -8.50 -1.19 9.09
N THR A 43 -7.57 -1.23 10.03
CA THR A 43 -6.60 -2.33 10.12
C THR A 43 -7.23 -3.64 10.55
N GLU A 44 -8.34 -3.56 11.29
CA GLU A 44 -9.21 -4.69 11.62
C GLU A 44 -9.83 -5.40 10.40
N ASP A 45 -9.97 -4.69 9.27
CA ASP A 45 -10.45 -5.28 8.01
C ASP A 45 -9.37 -6.14 7.32
N ILE A 46 -8.11 -6.06 7.76
CA ILE A 46 -6.95 -6.69 7.12
C ILE A 46 -6.66 -8.04 7.76
N GLU A 47 -6.87 -9.11 7.00
CA GLU A 47 -6.54 -10.48 7.39
C GLU A 47 -5.03 -10.74 7.33
N PHE A 48 -4.37 -10.18 6.31
CA PHE A 48 -2.97 -10.48 6.04
C PHE A 48 -2.29 -9.34 5.28
N PHE A 49 -1.06 -9.05 5.69
CA PHE A 49 -0.16 -8.12 5.01
C PHE A 49 1.21 -8.78 4.80
N LYS A 50 1.78 -8.62 3.60
CA LYS A 50 3.14 -9.10 3.30
C LYS A 50 3.85 -8.25 2.26
N ALA A 51 5.03 -7.78 2.62
CA ALA A 51 5.99 -7.21 1.68
C ALA A 51 6.95 -8.30 1.16
N LYS A 52 7.27 -8.27 -0.14
CA LYS A 52 8.23 -9.17 -0.78
C LYS A 52 9.14 -8.42 -1.76
N LYS A 53 10.45 -8.68 -1.67
CA LYS A 53 11.43 -8.25 -2.68
C LYS A 53 11.17 -8.98 -4.00
N GLY A 54 11.14 -8.22 -5.09
CA GLY A 54 11.18 -8.75 -6.45
C GLY A 54 12.38 -8.21 -7.22
N LEU A 55 12.73 -8.89 -8.32
CA LEU A 55 13.88 -8.56 -9.16
C LEU A 55 13.76 -7.16 -9.78
N ILE A 56 12.56 -6.77 -10.22
CA ILE A 56 12.31 -5.48 -10.88
C ILE A 56 11.52 -4.53 -9.96
N GLN A 57 10.45 -5.03 -9.36
CA GLN A 57 9.56 -4.26 -8.47
C GLN A 57 9.32 -5.04 -7.19
N TYR A 58 9.10 -4.33 -6.10
CA TYR A 58 8.66 -4.94 -4.86
C TYR A 58 7.16 -5.15 -4.90
N LYS A 59 6.66 -6.10 -4.10
CA LYS A 59 5.24 -6.42 -4.04
C LYS A 59 4.77 -6.32 -2.61
N ILE A 60 3.65 -5.64 -2.41
CA ILE A 60 2.90 -5.66 -1.16
C ILE A 60 1.60 -6.41 -1.44
N THR A 61 1.35 -7.47 -0.69
CA THR A 61 0.12 -8.25 -0.76
C THR A 61 -0.72 -7.94 0.48
N ILE A 62 -1.99 -7.61 0.25
CA ILE A 62 -2.96 -7.32 1.31
C ILE A 62 -4.17 -8.22 1.08
N LYS A 63 -4.57 -8.97 2.10
CA LYS A 63 -5.82 -9.74 2.09
C LYS A 63 -6.77 -9.13 3.12
N PHE A 64 -8.01 -8.92 2.71
CA PHE A 64 -9.06 -8.42 3.57
C PHE A 64 -9.98 -9.56 3.99
N TYR A 65 -10.55 -9.47 5.19
CA TYR A 65 -11.51 -10.46 5.65
C TYR A 65 -12.74 -10.49 4.73
N GLY A 66 -13.20 -11.70 4.41
CA GLY A 66 -14.35 -11.92 3.52
C GLY A 66 -14.08 -11.75 2.02
N GLU A 67 -12.88 -11.29 1.63
CA GLU A 67 -12.50 -11.18 0.22
C GLU A 67 -11.75 -12.43 -0.27
N GLN A 68 -12.16 -12.96 -1.42
CA GLN A 68 -11.53 -14.16 -1.99
C GLN A 68 -10.14 -13.87 -2.58
N LYS A 69 -9.92 -12.64 -3.05
CA LYS A 69 -8.67 -12.25 -3.73
C LYS A 69 -7.90 -11.26 -2.89
N SER A 70 -6.59 -11.44 -2.83
CA SER A 70 -5.68 -10.44 -2.27
C SER A 70 -5.46 -9.30 -3.25
N MET A 71 -5.36 -8.09 -2.71
CA MET A 71 -4.83 -6.94 -3.41
C MET A 71 -3.31 -7.05 -3.51
N ILE A 72 -2.76 -6.73 -4.69
CA ILE A 72 -1.32 -6.74 -4.93
C ILE A 72 -0.89 -5.37 -5.43
N LEU A 73 -0.13 -4.67 -4.61
CA LEU A 73 0.49 -3.40 -4.96
C LEU A 73 1.89 -3.67 -5.52
N LYS A 74 2.18 -3.09 -6.68
CA LYS A 74 3.51 -3.10 -7.28
C LYS A 74 4.21 -1.81 -6.87
N CYS A 75 5.33 -1.95 -6.18
CA CYS A 75 6.07 -0.82 -5.63
C CYS A 75 7.41 -0.69 -6.35
N ASN A 76 7.67 0.50 -6.90
CA ASN A 76 9.00 0.83 -7.43
C ASN A 76 10.03 0.79 -6.29
N LYS A 77 11.22 0.25 -6.57
CA LYS A 77 12.29 0.14 -5.56
C LYS A 77 12.79 1.50 -5.09
N ALA A 78 12.74 2.49 -5.96
CA ALA A 78 13.09 3.87 -5.70
C ALA A 78 12.32 4.75 -6.68
N ILE A 79 11.99 5.97 -6.24
CA ILE A 79 11.50 7.05 -7.08
C ILE A 79 12.48 8.22 -6.91
N LEU A 80 12.82 8.88 -8.03
CA LEU A 80 13.72 10.03 -8.01
C LEU A 80 13.11 11.12 -7.10
N ASN A 81 13.94 11.75 -6.27
CA ASN A 81 13.53 12.75 -5.26
C ASN A 81 12.66 12.22 -4.10
N MET A 82 12.38 10.91 -4.02
CA MET A 82 11.66 10.28 -2.90
C MET A 82 12.56 9.25 -2.21
N LYS A 83 13.71 9.69 -1.67
CA LYS A 83 14.70 8.81 -1.02
C LYS A 83 14.10 7.98 0.13
N TRP A 84 13.16 8.58 0.86
CA TRP A 84 12.42 7.97 1.97
C TRP A 84 11.65 6.70 1.56
N GLN A 85 11.25 6.56 0.30
CA GLN A 85 10.52 5.37 -0.15
C GLN A 85 11.38 4.11 -0.05
N LYS A 86 12.65 4.21 -0.41
CA LYS A 86 13.57 3.06 -0.35
C LYS A 86 13.80 2.63 1.10
N GLU A 87 13.98 3.60 2.00
CA GLU A 87 14.18 3.36 3.43
C GLU A 87 12.95 2.68 4.06
N ASN A 88 11.76 3.21 3.78
CA ASN A 88 10.50 2.63 4.27
C ASN A 88 10.25 1.23 3.73
N LEU A 89 10.52 0.99 2.44
CA LEU A 89 10.40 -0.35 1.85
C LEU A 89 11.38 -1.35 2.48
N ASN A 90 12.63 -0.94 2.70
CA ASN A 90 13.62 -1.80 3.36
C ASN A 90 13.17 -2.14 4.79
N HIS A 91 12.69 -1.14 5.53
CA HIS A 91 12.16 -1.34 6.88
C HIS A 91 11.02 -2.37 6.90
N LEU A 92 10.03 -2.22 6.02
CA LEU A 92 8.92 -3.18 5.88
C LEU A 92 9.39 -4.61 5.60
N LEU A 93 10.46 -4.76 4.81
CA LEU A 93 10.98 -6.05 4.38
C LEU A 93 11.88 -6.72 5.41
N GLU A 94 12.65 -5.94 6.17
CA GLU A 94 13.60 -6.46 7.17
C GLU A 94 12.92 -6.82 8.48
N THR A 95 11.90 -6.05 8.87
CA THR A 95 11.12 -6.31 10.08
C THR A 95 10.09 -7.42 9.91
N ASN A 96 9.86 -7.90 8.68
CA ASN A 96 8.71 -8.72 8.32
C ASN A 96 7.41 -8.17 8.93
N TRP A 97 7.25 -6.83 8.89
CA TRP A 97 6.15 -6.17 9.55
C TRP A 97 4.82 -6.80 9.13
N ASN A 98 4.08 -7.32 10.11
CA ASN A 98 2.91 -8.18 9.90
C ASN A 98 1.59 -7.40 9.83
N GLY A 99 1.67 -6.08 9.76
CA GLY A 99 0.52 -5.21 9.54
C GLY A 99 -0.26 -4.97 10.81
N PHE A 100 0.08 -3.87 11.49
CA PHE A 100 -0.73 -3.20 12.50
C PHE A 100 -0.66 -3.83 13.90
N VAL A 101 -0.34 -2.98 14.88
CA VAL A 101 -0.30 -3.38 16.30
C VAL A 101 -1.75 -3.57 16.72
N LYS A 102 -2.12 -4.78 17.17
CA LYS A 102 -3.39 -5.02 17.86
C LYS A 102 -3.34 -4.48 19.27
#